data_AF-A0A7J8FP82-F1
#
_entry.id   AF-A0A7J8FP82-F1
#
_cell.length_a   1.000
_cell.length_b   1.000
_cell.length_c   1.000
_cell.angle_alpha   90.00
_cell.angle_beta   90.00
_cell.angle_gamma   90.00
#
_symmetry.space_group_name_H-M   'P 1'
#
loop_
_entity.id
_entity.type
_entity.pdbx_description
1 polymer ?
#
loop_
_entity_poly.entity_id
_entity_poly.type
_entity_poly.pdbx_seq_one_letter_code
_entity_poly.pdbx_strand_id
1 'polypeptide(L)'
;MSFCLTELHLWSLKNTLHIGGRDIGIYQYYDKKDPPATEHGNLEEKQKLAESRDYPWTLKNRRPEKLRDSLKELEELMQNSQCVLSKWKNKYVCQLLFGSGVLVSLSLSGPQLEKVMIDRSLVGKLISDSISDALLTDSFIILSFLAQNKLCFIQFTKKMDSPDVNKRLEKLSALDYKISYYEIPGPVNKTTERHLAINCAQDIVVCWWPLVSDDAWPWAPISSEKDRANLLLLGYAQGRLEVLSSVRTEWDPLDVRFGTKQTYQVLTVERSVSVDKEPMADSCIYECVRNKIQCVSVTRIPLRSKVISCCRNVPEDKLILGCEDSSVILYETHRRVTLLAQAELLPSLISCHPSGAILLVGSNQGELQIFDMALSPINIQLLAEDRAPRETLQFNKFFDVSSSLIQMQWVAPQVVSQKPENGNIYDLLFLRFDRGPLGVLLFKLGIFTRGQLGLAEIIFQYIHCDEIYEAINILSSMNWDTLGHQCFISMSAIVNHLLRQKLTPEREAQLEASLGTFYAPTRPLLDTTILEYRDQISKYARRFFHHLLRYQRFEKAFLLAVDIGARDLFMDIHYLALDKGELALAEVARKRASDIDAESITSGIGYGS
;
A
#
# COMPACT_ATOMS: atom_id res chain seq x y z
N MET A 1 13.52 -19.38 -1.64
CA MET A 1 12.95 -18.29 -2.45
C MET A 1 11.45 -18.30 -2.41
N SER A 2 10.94 -17.50 -1.47
CA SER A 2 9.57 -16.98 -1.43
C SER A 2 9.24 -16.21 -2.71
N PHE A 3 7.96 -16.26 -3.09
CA PHE A 3 7.44 -15.56 -4.26
C PHE A 3 5.91 -15.42 -4.21
N CYS A 4 5.37 -14.38 -4.83
CA CYS A 4 3.94 -14.19 -5.04
C CYS A 4 3.51 -14.82 -6.37
N LEU A 5 2.53 -15.71 -6.33
CA LEU A 5 1.89 -16.25 -7.54
C LEU A 5 0.76 -15.31 -7.97
N THR A 6 0.68 -14.98 -9.26
CA THR A 6 -0.30 -14.03 -9.78
C THR A 6 -0.96 -14.49 -11.08
N GLU A 7 -2.12 -13.94 -11.39
CA GLU A 7 -2.80 -14.03 -12.69
C GLU A 7 -3.07 -12.63 -13.23
N LEU A 8 -2.80 -12.40 -14.50
CA LEU A 8 -3.02 -11.13 -15.17
C LEU A 8 -4.29 -11.22 -16.02
N HIS A 9 -5.26 -10.34 -15.77
CA HIS A 9 -6.48 -10.23 -16.54
C HIS A 9 -6.50 -8.89 -17.26
N LEU A 10 -6.33 -8.92 -18.58
CA LEU A 10 -6.40 -7.74 -19.44
C LEU A 10 -7.82 -7.63 -19.99
N TRP A 11 -8.51 -6.54 -19.68
CA TRP A 11 -9.84 -6.26 -20.21
C TRP A 11 -9.71 -5.65 -21.60
N SER A 12 -9.43 -6.51 -22.57
CA SER A 12 -9.26 -6.10 -23.96
C SER A 12 -9.81 -7.13 -24.93
N LEU A 13 -10.26 -6.63 -26.09
CA LEU A 13 -10.63 -7.42 -27.27
C LEU A 13 -9.66 -7.16 -28.45
N LYS A 14 -8.59 -6.40 -28.22
CA LYS A 14 -7.64 -6.02 -29.28
C LYS A 14 -6.63 -7.15 -29.52
N ASN A 15 -6.29 -7.34 -30.79
CA ASN A 15 -5.27 -8.29 -31.22
C ASN A 15 -3.84 -7.73 -31.05
N THR A 16 -3.66 -6.56 -30.43
CA THR A 16 -2.36 -5.92 -30.17
C THR A 16 -1.66 -6.50 -28.93
N LEU A 17 -2.06 -7.70 -28.51
CA LEU A 17 -1.58 -8.40 -27.33
C LEU A 17 -0.89 -9.68 -27.78
N HIS A 18 0.40 -9.81 -27.49
CA HIS A 18 1.20 -11.00 -27.73
C HIS A 18 1.13 -11.95 -26.53
N ILE A 19 0.00 -12.65 -26.39
CA ILE A 19 -0.15 -13.67 -25.35
C ILE A 19 0.11 -15.04 -25.96
N GLY A 20 1.24 -15.65 -25.60
CA GLY A 20 1.60 -16.98 -26.06
C GLY A 20 0.67 -18.05 -25.50
N GLY A 21 0.52 -19.16 -26.23
CA GLY A 21 -0.25 -20.33 -25.74
C GLY A 21 0.31 -20.94 -24.45
N ARG A 22 1.59 -20.69 -24.13
CA ARG A 22 2.25 -21.12 -22.87
C ARG A 22 2.05 -20.15 -21.71
N ASP A 23 1.50 -18.95 -21.94
CA ASP A 23 1.26 -17.95 -20.90
C ASP A 23 -0.09 -18.20 -20.22
N ILE A 24 -0.15 -19.27 -19.44
CA ILE A 24 -1.39 -19.81 -18.87
C ILE A 24 -2.08 -18.83 -17.91
N GLY A 25 -1.30 -18.05 -17.18
CA GLY A 25 -1.77 -17.08 -16.18
C GLY A 25 -2.19 -15.72 -16.73
N ILE A 26 -2.26 -15.56 -18.05
CA ILE A 26 -2.66 -14.31 -18.70
C ILE A 26 -3.96 -14.51 -19.47
N TYR A 27 -4.98 -13.74 -19.11
CA TYR A 27 -6.32 -13.82 -19.68
C TYR A 27 -6.67 -12.53 -20.44
N GLN A 28 -7.28 -12.70 -21.60
CA GLN A 28 -7.90 -11.66 -22.41
C GLN A 28 -9.21 -12.18 -23.00
N TYR A 29 -10.01 -11.30 -23.61
CA TYR A 29 -11.24 -11.70 -24.28
C TYR A 29 -11.02 -11.87 -25.79
N TYR A 30 -11.73 -12.83 -26.40
CA TYR A 30 -11.64 -13.10 -27.84
C TYR A 30 -13.00 -12.87 -28.55
N ASP A 31 -12.98 -12.50 -29.84
CA ASP A 31 -14.20 -12.41 -30.65
C ASP A 31 -14.53 -13.78 -31.26
N LYS A 32 -15.82 -14.06 -31.49
CA LYS A 32 -16.27 -15.34 -32.08
C LYS A 32 -15.83 -15.54 -33.53
N LYS A 33 -15.38 -14.46 -34.17
CA LYS A 33 -14.97 -14.43 -35.58
C LYS A 33 -13.48 -14.66 -35.76
N ASP A 34 -12.71 -14.58 -34.69
CA ASP A 34 -11.29 -14.89 -34.77
C ASP A 34 -11.18 -16.40 -35.01
N PRO A 35 -10.53 -16.83 -36.11
CA PRO A 35 -10.31 -18.25 -36.32
C PRO A 35 -9.52 -18.79 -35.13
N PRO A 36 -9.79 -20.01 -34.64
CA PRO A 36 -8.84 -20.68 -33.78
C PRO A 36 -7.52 -20.68 -34.55
N ALA A 37 -6.52 -19.94 -34.05
CA ALA A 37 -5.23 -19.82 -34.71
C ALA A 37 -4.74 -21.23 -35.00
N THR A 38 -4.66 -21.56 -36.28
CA THR A 38 -4.81 -22.94 -36.79
C THR A 38 -3.52 -23.75 -36.65
N GLU A 39 -2.68 -23.41 -35.67
CA GLU A 39 -1.37 -24.03 -35.50
C GLU A 39 -1.04 -24.50 -34.07
N HIS A 40 -1.76 -24.16 -33.00
CA HIS A 40 -1.30 -24.50 -31.64
C HIS A 40 -2.42 -25.09 -30.77
N GLY A 41 -2.40 -26.41 -30.52
CA GLY A 41 -3.33 -27.12 -29.63
C GLY A 41 -3.43 -26.53 -28.21
N ASN A 42 -2.40 -25.80 -27.78
CA ASN A 42 -2.34 -25.13 -26.47
C ASN A 42 -3.45 -24.06 -26.27
N LEU A 43 -3.98 -23.46 -27.34
CA LEU A 43 -5.00 -22.41 -27.19
C LEU A 43 -6.38 -22.98 -26.78
N GLU A 44 -6.76 -24.13 -27.33
CA GLU A 44 -8.00 -24.82 -26.94
C GLU A 44 -7.94 -25.31 -25.49
N GLU A 45 -6.77 -25.81 -25.07
CA GLU A 45 -6.52 -26.21 -23.68
C GLU A 45 -6.59 -25.02 -22.73
N LYS A 46 -6.00 -23.88 -23.12
CA LYS A 46 -6.10 -22.62 -22.38
C LYS A 46 -7.54 -22.12 -22.27
N GLN A 47 -8.33 -22.23 -23.34
CA GLN A 47 -9.75 -21.90 -23.31
C GLN A 47 -10.51 -22.81 -22.33
N LYS A 48 -10.32 -24.14 -22.42
CA LYS A 48 -10.95 -25.10 -21.49
C LYS A 48 -10.56 -24.82 -20.03
N LEU A 49 -9.30 -24.46 -19.78
CA LEU A 49 -8.83 -24.09 -18.45
C LEU A 49 -9.51 -22.81 -17.93
N ALA A 50 -9.58 -21.76 -18.76
CA ALA A 50 -10.27 -20.52 -18.41
C ALA A 50 -11.75 -20.80 -18.09
N GLU A 51 -12.43 -21.56 -18.93
CA GLU A 51 -13.84 -21.94 -18.76
C GLU A 51 -14.06 -22.80 -17.51
N SER A 52 -13.13 -23.71 -17.17
CA SER A 52 -13.19 -24.50 -15.93
C SER A 52 -13.07 -23.68 -14.64
N ARG A 53 -12.57 -22.45 -14.75
CA ARG A 53 -12.39 -21.48 -13.66
C ARG A 53 -13.44 -20.37 -13.71
N ASP A 54 -14.49 -20.55 -14.51
CA ASP A 54 -15.56 -19.58 -14.75
C ASP A 54 -15.08 -18.25 -15.35
N TYR A 55 -13.93 -18.24 -16.04
CA TYR A 55 -13.43 -17.07 -16.75
C TYR A 55 -14.00 -17.03 -18.18
N PRO A 56 -14.72 -15.96 -18.57
CA PRO A 56 -15.32 -15.89 -19.89
C PRO A 56 -14.26 -15.71 -20.97
N TRP A 57 -14.19 -16.66 -21.90
CA TRP A 57 -13.32 -16.56 -23.08
C TRP A 57 -13.87 -15.58 -24.14
N THR A 58 -15.18 -15.65 -24.38
CA THR A 58 -15.89 -14.74 -25.29
C THR A 58 -16.96 -13.95 -24.54
N LEU A 59 -16.99 -12.63 -24.76
CA LEU A 59 -17.98 -11.76 -24.14
C LEU A 59 -19.34 -11.88 -24.82
N LYS A 60 -20.39 -11.99 -24.02
CA LYS A 60 -21.78 -12.11 -24.50
C LYS A 60 -22.38 -10.71 -24.69
N ASN A 61 -23.05 -10.50 -25.82
CA ASN A 61 -23.97 -9.37 -26.03
C ASN A 61 -25.40 -9.92 -25.91
N ARG A 62 -25.96 -9.98 -24.71
CA ARG A 62 -27.38 -10.34 -24.50
C ARG A 62 -28.10 -9.15 -23.92
N ARG A 63 -29.16 -8.68 -24.57
CA ARG A 63 -29.97 -7.59 -24.02
C ARG A 63 -30.40 -7.93 -22.58
N PRO A 64 -30.28 -6.98 -21.62
CA PRO A 64 -29.98 -5.56 -21.83
C PRO A 64 -28.48 -5.19 -21.90
N GLU A 65 -27.56 -6.13 -21.68
CA GLU A 65 -26.13 -5.88 -21.47
C GLU A 65 -25.29 -6.25 -22.72
N LYS A 66 -24.72 -5.21 -23.36
CA LYS A 66 -23.85 -5.32 -24.55
C LYS A 66 -22.38 -5.15 -24.18
N LEU A 67 -21.90 -5.96 -23.24
CA LEU A 67 -20.57 -5.81 -22.65
C LEU A 67 -19.45 -5.74 -23.70
N ARG A 68 -19.51 -6.59 -24.75
CA ARG A 68 -18.49 -6.60 -25.81
C ARG A 68 -18.44 -5.28 -26.57
N ASP A 69 -19.60 -4.72 -26.91
CA ASP A 69 -19.67 -3.46 -27.67
C ASP A 69 -19.24 -2.28 -26.79
N SER A 70 -19.66 -2.26 -25.53
CA SER A 70 -19.26 -1.23 -24.57
C SER A 70 -17.78 -1.29 -24.21
N LEU A 71 -17.16 -2.48 -24.22
CA LEU A 71 -15.71 -2.60 -24.04
C LEU A 71 -14.94 -2.04 -25.24
N LYS A 72 -15.36 -2.36 -26.48
CA LYS A 72 -14.75 -1.75 -27.68
C LYS A 72 -14.84 -0.22 -27.66
N GLU A 73 -15.99 0.30 -27.27
CA GLU A 73 -16.22 1.75 -27.11
C GLU A 73 -15.32 2.35 -26.01
N LEU A 74 -15.13 1.66 -24.88
CA LEU A 74 -14.20 2.07 -23.84
C LEU A 74 -12.74 2.09 -24.33
N GLU A 75 -12.33 1.09 -25.09
CA GLU A 75 -10.99 1.02 -25.67
C GLU A 75 -10.73 2.14 -26.68
N GLU A 76 -11.74 2.55 -27.47
CA GLU A 76 -11.67 3.72 -28.35
C GLU A 76 -11.59 5.01 -27.54
N LEU A 77 -12.36 5.14 -26.45
CA LEU A 77 -12.29 6.29 -25.55
C LEU A 77 -10.90 6.44 -24.92
N MET A 78 -10.31 5.34 -24.46
CA MET A 78 -8.94 5.31 -23.91
C MET A 78 -7.89 5.78 -24.92
N GLN A 79 -8.07 5.46 -26.21
CA GLN A 79 -7.13 5.88 -27.26
C GLN A 79 -7.25 7.36 -27.62
N ASN A 80 -8.46 7.91 -27.55
CA ASN A 80 -8.77 9.25 -28.03
C ASN A 80 -8.83 10.33 -26.94
N SER A 81 -8.95 9.92 -25.67
CA SER A 81 -9.14 10.82 -24.53
C SER A 81 -8.36 10.34 -23.33
N GLN A 82 -7.71 11.26 -22.63
CA GLN A 82 -6.98 10.94 -21.41
C GLN A 82 -7.97 10.56 -20.30
N CYS A 83 -7.76 9.40 -19.66
CA CYS A 83 -8.45 9.08 -18.42
C CYS A 83 -7.80 9.88 -17.28
N VAL A 84 -8.56 10.77 -16.66
CA VAL A 84 -8.11 11.74 -15.66
C VAL A 84 -8.23 11.16 -14.26
N LEU A 85 -9.35 10.52 -13.94
CA LEU A 85 -9.61 9.92 -12.63
C LEU A 85 -9.93 8.44 -12.79
N SER A 86 -9.41 7.62 -11.88
CA SER A 86 -9.97 6.31 -11.57
C SER A 86 -10.23 6.20 -10.08
N LYS A 87 -11.44 5.76 -9.71
CA LYS A 87 -11.89 5.68 -8.33
C LYS A 87 -12.71 4.42 -8.08
N TRP A 88 -12.38 3.70 -7.01
CA TRP A 88 -13.17 2.58 -6.53
C TRP A 88 -14.26 3.08 -5.59
N LYS A 89 -15.52 2.87 -5.97
CA LYS A 89 -16.68 3.11 -5.10
C LYS A 89 -16.81 2.01 -4.05
N ASN A 90 -16.57 0.77 -4.47
CA ASN A 90 -16.50 -0.42 -3.64
C ASN A 90 -15.64 -1.48 -4.36
N LYS A 91 -15.53 -2.68 -3.79
CA LYS A 91 -14.75 -3.79 -4.38
C LYS A 91 -15.24 -4.31 -5.73
N TYR A 92 -16.45 -3.93 -6.14
CA TYR A 92 -17.07 -4.37 -7.39
C TYR A 92 -17.20 -3.24 -8.42
N VAL A 93 -17.06 -1.98 -8.03
CA VAL A 93 -17.38 -0.85 -8.91
C VAL A 93 -16.22 0.14 -8.95
N CYS A 94 -15.64 0.29 -10.14
CA CYS A 94 -14.66 1.31 -10.48
C CYS A 94 -15.30 2.37 -11.38
N GLN A 95 -14.99 3.64 -11.15
CA GLN A 95 -15.44 4.76 -11.96
C GLN A 95 -14.24 5.45 -12.58
N LEU A 96 -14.29 5.66 -13.89
CA LEU A 96 -13.30 6.36 -14.69
C LEU A 96 -13.90 7.64 -15.23
N LEU A 97 -13.19 8.76 -15.08
CA LEU A 97 -13.56 10.01 -15.75
C LEU A 97 -12.51 10.34 -16.81
N PHE A 98 -12.99 10.65 -18.02
CA PHE A 98 -12.15 11.06 -19.14
C PHE A 98 -12.12 12.58 -19.29
N GLY A 99 -11.04 13.12 -19.86
CA GLY A 99 -10.86 14.56 -20.10
C GLY A 99 -11.99 15.18 -20.93
N SER A 100 -12.61 14.39 -21.81
CA SER A 100 -13.81 14.76 -22.57
C SER A 100 -15.10 14.89 -21.73
N GLY A 101 -15.06 14.64 -20.42
CA GLY A 101 -16.24 14.63 -19.54
C GLY A 101 -17.06 13.35 -19.58
N VAL A 102 -16.58 12.30 -20.25
CA VAL A 102 -17.25 10.98 -20.26
C VAL A 102 -16.99 10.27 -18.93
N LEU A 103 -18.05 9.88 -18.24
CA LEU A 103 -17.98 9.04 -17.04
C LEU A 103 -18.23 7.59 -17.44
N VAL A 104 -17.27 6.71 -17.15
CA VAL A 104 -17.41 5.27 -17.35
C VAL A 104 -17.45 4.60 -16.00
N SER A 105 -18.39 3.70 -15.80
CA SER A 105 -18.46 2.89 -14.60
C SER A 105 -18.33 1.41 -14.97
N LEU A 106 -17.36 0.76 -14.35
CA LEU A 106 -16.99 -0.64 -14.53
C LEU A 106 -17.52 -1.44 -13.34
N SER A 107 -18.24 -2.52 -13.61
CA SER A 107 -18.66 -3.49 -12.59
C SER A 107 -17.90 -4.79 -12.76
N LEU A 108 -17.37 -5.32 -11.65
CA LEU A 108 -16.52 -6.49 -11.60
C LEU A 108 -17.14 -7.60 -10.77
N SER A 109 -16.87 -8.83 -11.21
CA SER A 109 -17.06 -10.05 -10.42
C SER A 109 -15.70 -10.74 -10.31
N GLY A 110 -15.05 -10.59 -9.14
CA GLY A 110 -13.65 -10.99 -8.97
C GLY A 110 -12.73 -10.24 -9.94
N PRO A 111 -11.85 -10.91 -10.70
CA PRO A 111 -11.00 -10.27 -11.69
C PRO A 111 -11.71 -9.96 -13.04
N GLN A 112 -12.95 -10.40 -13.20
CA GLN A 112 -13.67 -10.35 -14.48
C GLN A 112 -14.54 -9.10 -14.59
N LEU A 113 -14.62 -8.57 -15.80
CA LEU A 113 -15.46 -7.42 -16.13
C LEU A 113 -16.87 -7.91 -16.45
N GLU A 114 -17.85 -7.51 -15.64
CA GLU A 114 -19.25 -7.90 -15.79
C GLU A 114 -20.04 -6.86 -16.60
N LYS A 115 -19.79 -5.58 -16.34
CA LYS A 115 -20.54 -4.48 -16.96
C LYS A 115 -19.68 -3.26 -17.21
N VAL A 116 -19.90 -2.63 -18.36
CA VAL A 116 -19.35 -1.31 -18.69
C VAL A 116 -20.51 -0.38 -19.00
N MET A 117 -20.61 0.71 -18.24
CA MET A 117 -21.60 1.75 -18.46
C MET A 117 -20.91 3.04 -18.83
N ILE A 118 -21.21 3.55 -20.02
CA ILE A 118 -20.66 4.80 -20.54
C ILE A 118 -21.75 5.88 -20.46
N ASP A 119 -21.42 6.98 -19.81
CA ASP A 119 -22.26 8.15 -19.64
C ASP A 119 -21.59 9.40 -20.23
N ARG A 120 -22.30 10.07 -21.14
CA ARG A 120 -21.84 11.27 -21.86
C ARG A 120 -22.56 12.54 -21.41
N SER A 121 -23.25 12.52 -20.27
CA SER A 121 -24.13 13.62 -19.84
C SER A 121 -23.40 14.95 -19.64
N LEU A 122 -22.09 14.94 -19.37
CA LEU A 122 -21.27 16.15 -19.19
C LEU A 122 -20.60 16.62 -20.50
N VAL A 123 -20.54 15.77 -21.53
CA VAL A 123 -19.89 16.09 -22.81
C VAL A 123 -20.58 17.30 -23.43
N GLY A 124 -19.81 18.34 -23.76
CA GLY A 124 -20.32 19.59 -24.34
C GLY A 124 -21.01 20.54 -23.35
N LYS A 125 -21.09 20.20 -22.05
CA LYS A 125 -21.62 21.11 -21.00
C LYS A 125 -20.53 21.80 -20.18
N LEU A 126 -19.29 21.31 -20.30
CA LEU A 126 -18.12 21.87 -19.61
C LEU A 126 -17.52 23.03 -20.41
N ILE A 127 -16.83 23.94 -19.72
CA ILE A 127 -16.13 25.07 -20.35
C ILE A 127 -14.91 24.66 -21.17
N SER A 128 -14.38 23.45 -20.96
CA SER A 128 -13.15 22.97 -21.57
C SER A 128 -13.07 21.44 -21.49
N ASP A 129 -12.44 20.82 -22.49
CA ASP A 129 -12.14 19.38 -22.53
C ASP A 129 -10.75 19.05 -21.95
N SER A 130 -10.06 20.04 -21.37
CA SER A 130 -8.73 19.90 -20.75
C SER A 130 -8.82 19.75 -19.23
N ILE A 131 -9.58 18.77 -18.76
CA ILE A 131 -9.68 18.44 -17.33
C ILE A 131 -8.32 17.91 -16.86
N SER A 132 -7.76 18.52 -15.81
CA SER A 132 -6.47 18.11 -15.22
C SER A 132 -6.63 17.08 -14.11
N ASP A 133 -7.63 17.24 -13.25
CA ASP A 133 -7.97 16.31 -12.19
C ASP A 133 -9.46 16.40 -11.85
N ALA A 134 -9.98 15.39 -11.17
CA ALA A 134 -11.37 15.31 -10.80
C ALA A 134 -11.59 14.64 -9.45
N LEU A 135 -12.61 15.11 -8.75
CA LEU A 135 -13.08 14.57 -7.50
C LEU A 135 -14.53 14.15 -7.64
N LEU A 136 -14.82 12.87 -7.48
CA LEU A 136 -16.15 12.30 -7.61
C LEU A 136 -16.64 11.80 -6.24
N THR A 137 -17.74 12.35 -5.72
CA THR A 137 -18.44 11.87 -4.52
C THR A 137 -19.85 11.40 -4.85
N ASP A 138 -20.58 10.87 -3.86
CA ASP A 138 -21.99 10.51 -4.03
C ASP A 138 -22.93 11.73 -4.08
N SER A 139 -22.43 12.93 -3.75
CA SER A 139 -23.21 14.18 -3.68
C SER A 139 -22.80 15.24 -4.70
N PHE A 140 -21.56 15.20 -5.19
CA PHE A 140 -21.04 16.19 -6.13
C PHE A 140 -19.80 15.71 -6.90
N ILE A 141 -19.46 16.45 -7.96
CA ILE A 141 -18.19 16.33 -8.70
C ILE A 141 -17.47 17.68 -8.67
N ILE A 142 -16.15 17.67 -8.49
CA ILE A 142 -15.29 18.83 -8.70
C ILE A 142 -14.32 18.50 -9.83
N LEU A 143 -14.19 19.39 -10.82
CA LEU A 143 -13.22 19.26 -11.90
C LEU A 143 -12.29 20.47 -11.88
N SER A 144 -11.00 20.22 -12.04
CA SER A 144 -10.01 21.26 -12.34
C SER A 144 -9.63 21.21 -13.81
N PHE A 145 -9.25 22.36 -14.37
CA PHE A 145 -8.81 22.48 -15.75
C PHE A 145 -7.33 22.83 -15.84
N LEU A 146 -6.68 22.38 -16.91
CA LEU A 146 -5.26 22.61 -17.17
C LEU A 146 -4.99 24.07 -17.55
N ALA A 147 -5.83 24.64 -18.42
CA ALA A 147 -5.63 25.96 -19.03
C ALA A 147 -6.40 27.09 -18.34
N GLN A 148 -7.39 26.79 -17.50
CA GLN A 148 -8.21 27.81 -16.82
C GLN A 148 -8.01 27.76 -15.31
N ASN A 149 -7.95 28.93 -14.68
CA ASN A 149 -7.91 29.07 -13.23
C ASN A 149 -9.33 28.99 -12.66
N LYS A 150 -10.08 27.95 -13.06
CA LYS A 150 -11.46 27.71 -12.63
C LYS A 150 -11.62 26.28 -12.13
N LEU A 151 -12.51 26.11 -11.16
CA LEU A 151 -13.06 24.82 -10.77
C LEU A 151 -14.50 24.71 -11.27
N CYS A 152 -14.85 23.57 -11.84
CA CYS A 152 -16.23 23.20 -12.14
C CYS A 152 -16.78 22.40 -10.96
N PHE A 153 -17.89 22.85 -10.39
CA PHE A 153 -18.61 22.17 -9.33
C PHE A 153 -19.94 21.67 -9.87
N ILE A 154 -20.18 20.37 -9.76
CA ILE A 154 -21.39 19.72 -10.24
C ILE A 154 -22.10 19.12 -9.04
N GLN A 155 -23.19 19.74 -8.60
CA GLN A 155 -23.94 19.31 -7.43
C GLN A 155 -25.10 18.40 -7.85
N PHE A 156 -25.28 17.27 -7.18
CA PHE A 156 -26.47 16.42 -7.34
C PHE A 156 -27.59 16.91 -6.42
N THR A 157 -28.79 17.10 -6.97
CA THR A 157 -29.93 17.64 -6.19
C THR A 157 -30.63 16.56 -5.34
N LYS A 158 -30.43 15.29 -5.69
CA LYS A 158 -30.80 14.11 -4.87
C LYS A 158 -29.51 13.36 -4.52
N LYS A 159 -29.36 12.97 -3.25
CA LYS A 159 -28.28 12.05 -2.85
C LYS A 159 -28.46 10.72 -3.57
N MET A 160 -27.35 10.06 -3.91
CA MET A 160 -27.34 8.64 -4.33
C MET A 160 -27.69 7.73 -3.12
N ASP A 161 -28.86 7.91 -2.52
CA ASP A 161 -29.33 7.13 -1.37
C ASP A 161 -30.00 5.84 -1.87
N SER A 162 -29.20 4.88 -2.32
CA SER A 162 -29.61 3.49 -2.50
C SER A 162 -28.77 2.60 -1.57
N PRO A 163 -29.36 1.97 -0.53
CA PRO A 163 -28.64 1.04 0.35
C PRO A 163 -28.29 -0.29 -0.34
N ASP A 164 -28.78 -0.54 -1.56
CA ASP A 164 -28.38 -1.68 -2.38
C ASP A 164 -27.03 -1.40 -3.06
N VAL A 165 -25.95 -1.67 -2.33
CA VAL A 165 -24.54 -1.55 -2.77
C VAL A 165 -24.25 -2.35 -4.06
N ASN A 166 -25.10 -3.33 -4.38
CA ASN A 166 -24.84 -4.32 -5.43
C ASN A 166 -25.73 -4.22 -6.68
N LYS A 167 -26.71 -3.28 -6.81
CA LYS A 167 -27.71 -3.46 -7.89
C LYS A 167 -28.00 -2.34 -8.88
N ARG A 168 -27.61 -1.07 -8.70
CA ARG A 168 -27.75 -0.09 -9.79
C ARG A 168 -26.60 0.91 -9.85
N LEU A 169 -25.74 0.67 -10.84
CA LEU A 169 -24.93 1.71 -11.44
C LEU A 169 -25.90 2.70 -12.09
N GLU A 170 -26.15 3.84 -11.46
CA GLU A 170 -27.04 4.87 -12.00
C GLU A 170 -26.24 5.81 -12.90
N LYS A 171 -26.78 6.07 -14.10
CA LYS A 171 -26.23 7.07 -15.01
C LYS A 171 -26.43 8.47 -14.40
N LEU A 172 -25.46 9.35 -14.57
CA LEU A 172 -25.61 10.79 -14.34
C LEU A 172 -26.82 11.35 -15.11
N SER A 173 -27.16 10.79 -16.27
CA SER A 173 -28.34 11.20 -17.05
C SER A 173 -29.67 11.02 -16.29
N ALA A 174 -29.69 10.16 -15.27
CA ALA A 174 -30.87 9.93 -14.43
C ALA A 174 -30.91 10.84 -13.19
N LEU A 175 -29.81 11.55 -12.91
CA LEU A 175 -29.68 12.47 -11.79
C LEU A 175 -29.93 13.90 -12.24
N ASP A 176 -30.65 14.65 -11.42
CA ASP A 176 -30.77 16.09 -11.57
C ASP A 176 -29.51 16.74 -10.99
N TYR A 177 -28.76 17.50 -11.80
CA TYR A 177 -27.52 18.14 -11.38
C TYR A 177 -27.41 19.61 -11.81
N LYS A 178 -26.69 20.40 -11.02
CA LYS A 178 -26.41 21.82 -11.29
C LYS A 178 -24.91 22.02 -11.45
N ILE A 179 -24.52 22.68 -12.53
CA ILE A 179 -23.12 23.05 -12.80
C ILE A 179 -22.90 24.51 -12.38
N SER A 180 -21.87 24.76 -11.58
CA SER A 180 -21.35 26.10 -11.27
C SER A 180 -19.83 26.15 -11.48
N TYR A 181 -19.32 27.36 -11.67
CA TYR A 181 -17.89 27.60 -11.88
C TYR A 181 -17.36 28.58 -10.84
N TYR A 182 -16.18 28.28 -10.30
CA TYR A 182 -15.51 29.06 -9.27
C TYR A 182 -14.13 29.46 -9.76
N GLU A 183 -13.83 30.76 -9.74
CA GLU A 183 -12.47 31.26 -10.01
C GLU A 183 -11.56 30.90 -8.84
N ILE A 184 -10.35 30.44 -9.13
CA ILE A 184 -9.32 30.12 -8.14
C ILE A 184 -8.06 30.96 -8.38
N PRO A 185 -7.30 31.28 -7.30
CA PRO A 185 -6.02 31.96 -7.45
C PRO A 185 -5.01 31.05 -8.18
N GLY A 186 -3.99 31.67 -8.77
CA GLY A 186 -2.88 30.96 -9.41
C GLY A 186 -2.28 31.70 -10.60
N PRO A 187 -1.16 31.20 -11.15
CA PRO A 187 -0.48 31.85 -12.26
C PRO A 187 -1.41 32.00 -13.46
N VAL A 188 -1.50 33.22 -13.99
CA VAL A 188 -2.27 33.54 -15.20
C VAL A 188 -1.39 33.26 -16.41
N ASN A 189 -1.95 32.67 -17.48
CA ASN A 189 -1.26 32.33 -18.74
C ASN A 189 -0.24 31.18 -18.68
N LYS A 190 -0.31 30.29 -17.66
CA LYS A 190 0.43 29.03 -17.64
C LYS A 190 -0.55 27.85 -17.54
N THR A 191 -0.25 26.77 -18.26
CA THR A 191 -0.91 25.48 -18.06
C THR A 191 -0.40 24.88 -16.75
N THR A 192 -1.31 24.61 -15.82
CA THR A 192 -0.95 24.12 -14.48
C THR A 192 -1.76 22.88 -14.18
N GLU A 193 -1.07 21.77 -13.94
CA GLU A 193 -1.68 20.56 -13.39
C GLU A 193 -2.10 20.83 -11.95
N ARG A 194 -3.39 20.67 -11.69
CA ARG A 194 -4.00 20.88 -10.39
C ARG A 194 -4.51 19.55 -9.91
N HIS A 195 -4.35 19.30 -8.63
CA HIS A 195 -4.75 18.06 -7.99
C HIS A 195 -5.75 18.34 -6.88
N LEU A 196 -6.71 17.44 -6.72
CA LEU A 196 -7.83 17.56 -5.80
C LEU A 196 -7.83 16.41 -4.79
N ALA A 197 -7.96 16.73 -3.52
CA ALA A 197 -8.16 15.77 -2.44
C ALA A 197 -9.35 16.18 -1.57
N ILE A 198 -10.07 15.23 -0.99
CA ILE A 198 -11.19 15.47 -0.08
C ILE A 198 -11.00 14.70 1.21
N ASN A 199 -11.46 15.27 2.31
CA ASN A 199 -11.44 14.62 3.60
C ASN A 199 -12.53 13.53 3.73
N CYS A 200 -12.42 12.70 4.76
CA CYS A 200 -13.36 11.59 4.97
C CYS A 200 -14.79 12.06 5.33
N ALA A 201 -14.97 13.27 5.87
CA ALA A 201 -16.29 13.87 6.12
C ALA A 201 -16.94 14.50 4.87
N GLN A 202 -16.19 14.60 3.76
CA GLN A 202 -16.64 15.17 2.48
C GLN A 202 -17.10 16.63 2.54
N ASP A 203 -16.59 17.41 3.49
CA ASP A 203 -16.92 18.83 3.71
C ASP A 203 -15.73 19.76 3.41
N ILE A 204 -14.50 19.26 3.35
CA ILE A 204 -13.31 20.06 3.03
C ILE A 204 -12.54 19.42 1.88
N VAL A 205 -12.16 20.25 0.91
CA VAL A 205 -11.38 19.87 -0.28
C VAL A 205 -10.10 20.69 -0.31
N VAL A 206 -8.99 20.04 -0.66
CA VAL A 206 -7.73 20.72 -0.98
C VAL A 206 -7.53 20.65 -2.49
N CYS A 207 -7.27 21.82 -3.10
CA CYS A 207 -6.79 21.94 -4.47
C CYS A 207 -5.35 22.44 -4.43
N TRP A 208 -4.41 21.71 -5.02
CA TRP A 208 -3.00 22.08 -4.98
C TRP A 208 -2.34 21.94 -6.36
N TRP A 209 -1.18 22.58 -6.53
CA TRP A 209 -0.38 22.50 -7.75
C TRP A 209 1.11 22.65 -7.43
N PRO A 210 2.01 22.25 -8.35
CA PRO A 210 3.45 22.43 -8.18
C PRO A 210 3.84 23.89 -7.94
N LEU A 211 4.89 24.12 -7.16
CA LEU A 211 5.44 25.47 -7.00
C LEU A 211 6.02 25.94 -8.33
N VAL A 212 5.58 27.11 -8.78
CA VAL A 212 6.18 27.76 -9.94
C VAL A 212 7.52 28.36 -9.50
N SER A 213 8.61 27.98 -10.18
CA SER A 213 9.91 28.64 -10.00
C SER A 213 9.72 30.15 -10.12
N ASP A 214 10.13 30.90 -9.10
CA ASP A 214 10.17 32.37 -9.10
C ASP A 214 11.31 32.86 -10.03
N ASP A 215 11.39 32.35 -11.27
CA ASP A 215 12.12 32.99 -12.37
C ASP A 215 11.36 34.24 -12.84
N ALA A 216 10.92 35.04 -11.87
CA ALA A 216 10.44 36.37 -12.06
C ALA A 216 11.66 37.20 -12.49
N TRP A 217 11.70 37.53 -13.77
CA TRP A 217 12.64 38.53 -14.27
C TRP A 217 12.61 39.76 -13.37
N PRO A 218 13.74 40.46 -13.14
CA PRO A 218 13.82 41.58 -12.20
C PRO A 218 12.83 42.74 -12.46
N TRP A 219 12.17 42.77 -13.62
CA TRP A 219 11.13 43.71 -14.02
C TRP A 219 9.69 43.18 -13.92
N ALA A 220 9.47 41.94 -13.49
CA ALA A 220 8.13 41.39 -13.30
C ALA A 220 7.49 41.99 -12.02
N PRO A 221 6.21 42.41 -12.07
CA PRO A 221 5.53 42.93 -10.89
C PRO A 221 5.50 41.85 -9.79
N ILE A 222 5.73 42.28 -8.55
CA ILE A 222 5.69 41.40 -7.38
C ILE A 222 4.28 40.81 -7.28
N SER A 223 4.13 39.52 -7.56
CA SER A 223 2.88 38.78 -7.43
C SER A 223 2.35 38.87 -6.00
N SER A 224 1.04 39.03 -5.82
CA SER A 224 0.45 39.08 -4.48
C SER A 224 0.66 37.75 -3.73
N GLU A 225 0.66 37.74 -2.39
CA GLU A 225 0.78 36.50 -1.60
C GLU A 225 -0.25 35.44 -2.00
N LYS A 226 -1.45 35.86 -2.43
CA LYS A 226 -2.49 34.97 -2.95
C LYS A 226 -2.12 34.32 -4.29
N ASP A 227 -1.44 35.04 -5.16
CA ASP A 227 -1.00 34.51 -6.46
C ASP A 227 0.20 33.56 -6.34
N ARG A 228 0.94 33.66 -5.23
CA ARG A 228 2.06 32.78 -4.87
C ARG A 228 1.65 31.52 -4.15
N ALA A 229 0.38 31.40 -3.75
CA ALA A 229 -0.16 30.20 -3.11
C ALA A 229 -0.18 29.03 -4.10
N ASN A 230 -0.02 27.83 -3.57
CA ASN A 230 -0.07 26.59 -4.33
C ASN A 230 -0.87 25.48 -3.62
N LEU A 231 -1.49 25.83 -2.50
CA LEU A 231 -2.42 25.00 -1.75
C LEU A 231 -3.65 25.83 -1.40
N LEU A 232 -4.81 25.40 -1.87
CA LEU A 232 -6.11 26.05 -1.71
C LEU A 232 -7.03 25.16 -0.89
N LEU A 233 -7.56 25.68 0.21
CA LEU A 233 -8.56 25.01 1.03
C LEU A 233 -9.96 25.49 0.64
N LEU A 234 -10.83 24.54 0.32
CA LEU A 234 -12.19 24.76 -0.13
C LEU A 234 -13.16 24.10 0.84
N GLY A 235 -14.20 24.81 1.25
CA GLY A 235 -15.27 24.32 2.10
C GLY A 235 -16.49 23.98 1.27
N TYR A 236 -17.10 22.84 1.54
CA TYR A 236 -18.40 22.44 1.01
C TYR A 236 -19.45 22.53 2.13
N ALA A 237 -20.30 23.56 2.05
CA ALA A 237 -21.39 23.76 3.00
C ALA A 237 -22.66 24.20 2.26
N GLN A 238 -23.81 23.69 2.68
CA GLN A 238 -25.13 24.09 2.16
C GLN A 238 -25.27 24.03 0.63
N GLY A 239 -24.58 23.08 -0.02
CA GLY A 239 -24.63 22.93 -1.47
C GLY A 239 -23.78 23.93 -2.27
N ARG A 240 -22.86 24.65 -1.61
CA ARG A 240 -21.95 25.59 -2.25
C ARG A 240 -20.51 25.26 -1.90
N LEU A 241 -19.63 25.51 -2.86
CA LEU A 241 -18.20 25.48 -2.67
C LEU A 241 -17.71 26.90 -2.35
N GLU A 242 -16.90 27.06 -1.31
CA GLU A 242 -16.35 28.35 -0.88
C GLU A 242 -14.85 28.23 -0.66
N VAL A 243 -14.09 29.26 -1.05
CA VAL A 243 -12.66 29.32 -0.78
C VAL A 243 -12.44 29.76 0.67
N LEU A 244 -11.86 28.87 1.48
CA LEU A 244 -11.60 29.11 2.89
C LEU A 244 -10.24 29.77 3.13
N SER A 245 -9.19 29.23 2.50
CA SER A 245 -7.81 29.69 2.71
C SER A 245 -6.93 29.36 1.51
N SER A 246 -5.88 30.15 1.30
CA SER A 246 -4.83 29.93 0.30
C SER A 246 -3.48 30.05 0.99
N VAL A 247 -2.64 29.04 0.86
CA VAL A 247 -1.31 28.97 1.49
C VAL A 247 -0.27 28.56 0.45
N ARG A 248 0.95 29.06 0.64
CA ARG A 248 2.14 28.64 -0.08
C ARG A 248 2.87 27.60 0.76
N THR A 249 3.17 26.43 0.19
CA THR A 249 4.04 25.43 0.81
C THR A 249 5.48 25.93 0.84
N GLU A 250 6.31 25.41 1.75
CA GLU A 250 7.73 25.82 1.78
C GLU A 250 8.48 25.26 0.57
N TRP A 251 8.18 24.01 0.22
CA TRP A 251 8.82 23.30 -0.88
C TRP A 251 7.79 22.76 -1.88
N ASP A 252 8.27 22.25 -3.01
CA ASP A 252 7.41 21.77 -4.09
C ASP A 252 6.68 20.48 -3.67
N PRO A 253 5.34 20.48 -3.58
CA PRO A 253 4.60 19.31 -3.13
C PRO A 253 4.65 18.19 -4.18
N LEU A 254 4.99 17.00 -3.71
CA LEU A 254 4.90 15.74 -4.45
C LEU A 254 3.50 15.13 -4.30
N ASP A 255 2.95 15.21 -3.09
CA ASP A 255 1.68 14.61 -2.71
C ASP A 255 1.03 15.41 -1.59
N VAL A 256 -0.29 15.57 -1.68
CA VAL A 256 -1.12 16.26 -0.67
C VAL A 256 -2.41 15.47 -0.50
N ARG A 257 -2.68 14.98 0.71
CA ARG A 257 -3.85 14.18 1.04
C ARG A 257 -4.37 14.50 2.44
N PHE A 258 -5.62 14.16 2.73
CA PHE A 258 -6.14 14.22 4.09
C PHE A 258 -5.71 12.99 4.90
N GLY A 259 -5.46 13.20 6.20
CA GLY A 259 -5.21 12.11 7.14
C GLY A 259 -6.45 11.25 7.35
N THR A 260 -6.27 9.94 7.41
CA THR A 260 -7.34 8.96 7.66
C THR A 260 -7.76 8.93 9.12
N LYS A 261 -6.82 9.20 10.05
CA LYS A 261 -7.09 9.27 11.49
C LYS A 261 -7.71 10.60 11.92
N GLN A 262 -7.30 11.69 11.28
CA GLN A 262 -7.74 13.05 11.62
C GLN A 262 -8.25 13.77 10.37
N THR A 263 -9.57 13.93 10.30
CA THR A 263 -10.32 14.46 9.17
C THR A 263 -9.90 15.86 8.71
N TYR A 264 -9.36 16.67 9.62
CA TYR A 264 -8.98 18.07 9.36
C TYR A 264 -7.47 18.28 9.36
N GLN A 265 -6.70 17.19 9.21
CA GLN A 265 -5.27 17.24 8.96
C GLN A 265 -4.99 16.95 7.48
N VAL A 266 -4.16 17.80 6.88
CA VAL A 266 -3.63 17.64 5.53
C VAL A 266 -2.17 17.22 5.65
N LEU A 267 -1.84 16.08 5.08
CA LEU A 267 -0.50 15.52 5.02
C LEU A 267 0.12 15.87 3.67
N THR A 268 1.32 16.45 3.67
CA THR A 268 2.08 16.70 2.45
C THR A 268 3.40 15.92 2.46
N VAL A 269 3.90 15.66 1.26
CA VAL A 269 5.29 15.25 1.02
C VAL A 269 5.86 16.26 0.05
N GLU A 270 6.89 17.01 0.47
CA GLU A 270 7.47 18.10 -0.31
C GLU A 270 8.94 17.82 -0.66
N ARG A 271 9.36 18.24 -1.85
CA ARG A 271 10.72 18.07 -2.37
C ARG A 271 11.62 19.17 -1.83
N SER A 272 12.23 18.91 -0.69
CA SER A 272 13.12 19.85 0.00
C SER A 272 14.58 19.62 -0.35
N VAL A 273 15.42 20.59 0.01
CA VAL A 273 16.87 20.54 -0.19
C VAL A 273 17.55 20.95 1.11
N SER A 274 18.62 20.25 1.48
CA SER A 274 19.42 20.56 2.68
C SER A 274 20.23 21.85 2.51
N VAL A 275 20.83 22.34 3.59
CA VAL A 275 21.76 23.49 3.54
C VAL A 275 22.95 23.21 2.61
N ASP A 276 23.39 21.95 2.56
CA ASP A 276 24.49 21.47 1.73
C ASP A 276 24.06 21.14 0.29
N LYS A 277 22.83 21.49 -0.10
CA LYS A 277 22.22 21.22 -1.40
C LYS A 277 21.95 19.74 -1.69
N GLU A 278 21.85 18.92 -0.66
CA GLU A 278 21.49 17.51 -0.80
C GLU A 278 19.95 17.33 -0.90
N PRO A 279 19.46 16.37 -1.69
CA PRO A 279 18.03 16.13 -1.82
C PRO A 279 17.42 15.59 -0.53
N MET A 280 16.25 16.12 -0.18
CA MET A 280 15.51 15.74 1.03
C MET A 280 14.03 15.55 0.66
N ALA A 281 13.28 14.87 1.54
CA ALA A 281 11.82 14.90 1.52
C ALA A 281 11.28 15.38 2.86
N ASP A 282 10.48 16.43 2.83
CA ASP A 282 9.81 16.96 4.01
C ASP A 282 8.39 16.38 4.08
N SER A 283 8.11 15.61 5.12
CA SER A 283 6.77 15.14 5.46
C SER A 283 6.13 16.15 6.41
N CYS A 284 5.23 16.99 5.90
CA CYS A 284 4.59 18.04 6.69
C CYS A 284 3.16 17.65 7.08
N ILE A 285 2.73 18.12 8.25
CA ILE A 285 1.35 18.02 8.75
C ILE A 285 0.81 19.44 8.85
N TYR A 286 -0.29 19.68 8.15
CA TYR A 286 -1.05 20.92 8.19
C TYR A 286 -2.38 20.70 8.91
N GLU A 287 -2.76 21.60 9.80
CA GLU A 287 -4.05 21.57 10.49
C GLU A 287 -5.00 22.63 9.93
N CYS A 288 -6.25 22.22 9.68
CA CYS A 288 -7.34 23.11 9.30
C CYS A 288 -8.05 23.61 10.57
N VAL A 289 -7.66 24.79 11.06
CA VAL A 289 -8.26 25.43 12.25
C VAL A 289 -8.99 26.70 11.84
N ARG A 290 -10.30 26.78 12.15
CA ARG A 290 -11.14 27.96 11.87
C ARG A 290 -11.02 28.46 10.42
N ASN A 291 -11.15 27.54 9.45
CA ASN A 291 -11.04 27.82 8.02
C ASN A 291 -9.66 28.32 7.54
N LYS A 292 -8.61 28.21 8.37
CA LYS A 292 -7.23 28.48 7.98
C LYS A 292 -6.42 27.19 8.01
N ILE A 293 -5.42 27.09 7.15
CA ILE A 293 -4.49 25.98 7.13
C ILE A 293 -3.11 26.45 7.62
N GLN A 294 -2.51 25.71 8.56
CA GLN A 294 -1.20 26.04 9.14
C GLN A 294 -0.35 24.79 9.29
N CYS A 295 0.93 24.88 8.95
CA CYS A 295 1.88 23.79 9.16
C CYS A 295 2.20 23.66 10.66
N VAL A 296 1.93 22.49 11.24
CA VAL A 296 2.14 22.20 12.67
C VAL A 296 3.33 21.29 12.93
N SER A 297 3.75 20.51 11.93
CA SER A 297 4.86 19.58 12.07
C SER A 297 5.56 19.36 10.74
N VAL A 298 6.89 19.28 10.76
CA VAL A 298 7.73 18.94 9.60
C VAL A 298 8.72 17.87 10.03
N THR A 299 8.73 16.75 9.31
CA THR A 299 9.72 15.69 9.46
C THR A 299 10.59 15.64 8.20
N ARG A 300 11.89 15.94 8.33
CA ARG A 300 12.83 15.95 7.21
C ARG A 300 13.51 14.59 7.07
N ILE A 301 13.44 14.00 5.89
CA ILE A 301 14.00 12.69 5.58
C ILE A 301 15.15 12.88 4.58
N PRO A 302 16.39 12.52 4.94
CA PRO A 302 17.53 12.64 4.04
C PRO A 302 17.47 11.60 2.93
N LEU A 303 17.76 12.02 1.69
CA LEU A 303 17.74 11.18 0.50
C LEU A 303 19.11 11.21 -0.20
N ARG A 304 19.41 10.15 -0.96
CA ARG A 304 20.59 10.11 -1.84
C ARG A 304 20.32 10.74 -3.20
N SER A 305 19.06 10.73 -3.63
CA SER A 305 18.59 11.23 -4.90
C SER A 305 17.19 11.82 -4.76
N LYS A 306 16.78 12.62 -5.75
CA LYS A 306 15.49 13.33 -5.74
C LYS A 306 14.32 12.34 -5.71
N VAL A 307 13.30 12.66 -4.93
CA VAL A 307 12.07 11.86 -4.84
C VAL A 307 11.14 12.12 -6.04
N ILE A 308 10.65 11.05 -6.64
CA ILE A 308 9.75 11.04 -7.81
C ILE A 308 8.35 10.52 -7.51
N SER A 309 8.21 9.66 -6.51
CA SER A 309 6.92 9.07 -6.13
C SER A 309 6.87 8.83 -4.62
N CYS A 310 5.66 8.73 -4.07
CA CYS A 310 5.49 8.36 -2.68
C CYS A 310 4.16 7.64 -2.43
N CYS A 311 4.10 6.92 -1.31
CA CYS A 311 2.84 6.48 -0.75
C CYS A 311 2.92 6.37 0.77
N ARG A 312 1.76 6.33 1.42
CA ARG A 312 1.63 6.03 2.85
C ARG A 312 0.87 4.72 3.01
N ASN A 313 1.19 3.98 4.06
CA ASN A 313 0.38 2.82 4.43
C ASN A 313 -0.94 3.25 5.09
N VAL A 314 -1.89 2.32 5.23
CA VAL A 314 -3.22 2.59 5.79
C VAL A 314 -3.19 3.16 7.22
N PRO A 315 -2.35 2.66 8.14
CA PRO A 315 -2.19 3.27 9.46
C PRO A 315 -1.46 4.63 9.47
N GLU A 316 -0.91 5.09 8.33
CA GLU A 316 -0.15 6.33 8.17
C GLU A 316 1.09 6.46 9.06
N ASP A 317 1.62 5.35 9.57
CA ASP A 317 2.84 5.32 10.37
C ASP A 317 4.11 5.07 9.53
N LYS A 318 3.96 4.63 8.28
CA LYS A 318 5.06 4.41 7.33
C LYS A 318 4.86 5.27 6.08
N LEU A 319 5.91 6.02 5.72
CA LEU A 319 6.00 6.80 4.48
C LEU A 319 7.04 6.14 3.56
N ILE A 320 6.62 5.79 2.35
CA ILE A 320 7.47 5.18 1.33
C ILE A 320 7.74 6.20 0.24
N LEU A 321 9.00 6.31 -0.17
CA LEU A 321 9.51 7.25 -1.18
C LEU A 321 10.27 6.48 -2.25
N GLY A 322 10.03 6.80 -3.52
CA GLY A 322 10.81 6.31 -4.66
C GLY A 322 11.67 7.43 -5.23
N CYS A 323 12.94 7.15 -5.49
CA CYS A 323 13.92 8.14 -5.93
C CYS A 323 14.40 7.91 -7.38
N GLU A 324 14.99 8.94 -8.00
CA GLU A 324 15.50 8.90 -9.38
C GLU A 324 16.67 7.91 -9.59
N ASP A 325 17.40 7.58 -8.53
CA ASP A 325 18.49 6.59 -8.53
C ASP A 325 17.98 5.14 -8.38
N SER A 326 16.68 4.91 -8.52
CA SER A 326 16.00 3.64 -8.29
C SER A 326 16.08 3.13 -6.85
N SER A 327 16.38 3.99 -5.88
CA SER A 327 16.23 3.63 -4.46
C SER A 327 14.78 3.76 -3.99
N VAL A 328 14.39 2.87 -3.09
CA VAL A 328 13.11 2.86 -2.37
C VAL A 328 13.41 3.05 -0.89
N ILE A 329 12.85 4.11 -0.31
CA ILE A 329 13.11 4.52 1.07
C ILE A 329 11.81 4.38 1.87
N LEU A 330 11.88 3.72 3.03
CA LEU A 330 10.77 3.60 3.97
C LEU A 330 11.14 4.31 5.27
N TYR A 331 10.42 5.39 5.56
CA TYR A 331 10.50 6.07 6.85
C TYR A 331 9.38 5.58 7.78
N GLU A 332 9.76 5.03 8.92
CA GLU A 332 8.83 4.56 9.93
C GLU A 332 8.75 5.55 11.09
N THR A 333 7.58 6.17 11.25
CA THR A 333 7.33 7.21 12.25
C THR A 333 7.42 6.68 13.67
N HIS A 334 6.96 5.43 13.89
CA HIS A 334 6.97 4.84 15.22
C HIS A 334 8.38 4.56 15.71
N ARG A 335 9.32 4.08 14.90
CA ARG A 335 10.71 3.86 15.35
C ARG A 335 11.64 5.04 15.06
N ARG A 336 11.22 5.97 14.18
CA ARG A 336 12.06 7.03 13.58
C ARG A 336 13.28 6.45 12.88
N VAL A 337 13.07 5.33 12.18
CA VAL A 337 14.10 4.63 11.41
C VAL A 337 13.79 4.81 9.93
N THR A 338 14.85 4.96 9.14
CA THR A 338 14.77 4.99 7.69
C THR A 338 15.42 3.72 7.15
N LEU A 339 14.66 2.95 6.37
CA LEU A 339 15.15 1.80 5.62
C LEU A 339 15.35 2.20 4.17
N LEU A 340 16.32 1.57 3.50
CA LEU A 340 16.62 1.81 2.10
C LEU A 340 16.85 0.47 1.41
N ALA A 341 16.23 0.31 0.23
CA ALA A 341 16.48 -0.78 -0.69
C ALA A 341 16.72 -0.24 -2.10
N GLN A 342 17.43 -1.00 -2.91
CA GLN A 342 17.61 -0.73 -4.34
C GLN A 342 16.54 -1.51 -5.11
N ALA A 343 15.77 -0.83 -5.96
CA ALA A 343 14.86 -1.47 -6.89
C ALA A 343 15.56 -1.80 -8.21
N GLU A 344 15.08 -2.84 -8.87
CA GLU A 344 15.53 -3.27 -10.20
C GLU A 344 14.90 -2.42 -11.32
N LEU A 345 14.04 -1.48 -10.96
CA LEU A 345 13.29 -0.61 -11.85
C LEU A 345 13.18 0.81 -11.27
N LEU A 346 12.88 1.79 -12.12
CA LEU A 346 12.63 3.16 -11.68
C LEU A 346 11.28 3.24 -10.94
N PRO A 347 11.24 3.61 -9.65
CA PRO A 347 10.04 3.57 -8.81
C PRO A 347 9.11 4.76 -9.09
N SER A 348 8.52 4.80 -10.28
CA SER A 348 7.60 5.88 -10.69
C SER A 348 6.21 5.79 -10.04
N LEU A 349 5.80 4.59 -9.65
CA LEU A 349 4.51 4.31 -9.02
C LEU A 349 4.75 3.44 -7.79
N ILE A 350 4.09 3.76 -6.68
CA ILE A 350 4.20 2.98 -5.44
C ILE A 350 2.82 2.77 -4.85
N SER A 351 2.51 1.54 -4.42
CA SER A 351 1.25 1.19 -3.79
C SER A 351 1.44 0.21 -2.64
N CYS A 352 1.03 0.58 -1.43
CA CYS A 352 0.97 -0.33 -0.29
C CYS A 352 -0.30 -1.18 -0.37
N HIS A 353 -0.19 -2.49 -0.14
CA HIS A 353 -1.38 -3.32 0.04
C HIS A 353 -2.17 -2.85 1.27
N PRO A 354 -3.52 -2.83 1.25
CA PRO A 354 -4.33 -2.36 2.36
C PRO A 354 -4.10 -3.07 3.69
N SER A 355 -3.66 -4.33 3.69
CA SER A 355 -3.27 -5.06 4.91
C SER A 355 -1.95 -4.58 5.52
N GLY A 356 -1.15 -3.83 4.75
CA GLY A 356 0.23 -3.51 5.10
C GLY A 356 1.16 -4.72 5.07
N ALA A 357 0.90 -5.75 4.26
CA ALA A 357 1.78 -6.92 4.13
C ALA A 357 2.93 -6.70 3.12
N ILE A 358 2.60 -6.11 1.97
CA ILE A 358 3.53 -5.92 0.85
C ILE A 358 3.46 -4.50 0.30
N LEU A 359 4.55 -4.11 -0.33
CA LEU A 359 4.75 -2.89 -1.08
C LEU A 359 4.95 -3.23 -2.55
N LEU A 360 4.22 -2.56 -3.44
CA LEU A 360 4.40 -2.67 -4.88
C LEU A 360 5.06 -1.42 -5.43
N VAL A 361 6.07 -1.63 -6.28
CA VAL A 361 6.83 -0.58 -6.96
C VAL A 361 6.74 -0.84 -8.45
N GLY A 362 6.34 0.18 -9.22
CA GLY A 362 6.10 0.07 -10.65
C GLY A 362 6.83 1.15 -11.44
N SER A 363 7.28 0.79 -12.63
CA SER A 363 7.89 1.71 -13.59
C SER A 363 6.88 2.13 -14.67
N ASN A 364 7.05 3.36 -15.19
CA ASN A 364 6.35 3.83 -16.39
C ASN A 364 6.75 3.04 -17.64
N GLN A 365 7.78 2.18 -17.55
CA GLN A 365 8.16 1.21 -18.57
C GLN A 365 7.36 -0.10 -18.44
N GLY A 366 6.31 -0.17 -17.61
CA GLY A 366 5.45 -1.36 -17.55
C GLY A 366 6.12 -2.53 -16.83
N GLU A 367 6.89 -2.24 -15.78
CA GLU A 367 7.48 -3.25 -14.90
C GLU A 367 6.93 -3.11 -13.48
N LEU A 368 6.94 -4.21 -12.74
CA LEU A 368 6.45 -4.30 -11.36
C LEU A 368 7.42 -5.13 -10.51
N GLN A 369 7.75 -4.64 -9.33
CA GLN A 369 8.54 -5.32 -8.30
C GLN A 369 7.77 -5.32 -6.98
N ILE A 370 7.96 -6.37 -6.18
CA ILE A 370 7.33 -6.52 -4.86
C ILE A 370 8.39 -6.45 -3.78
N PHE A 371 8.08 -5.75 -2.69
CA PHE A 371 8.84 -5.78 -1.45
C PHE A 371 7.92 -6.16 -0.29
N ASP A 372 8.47 -6.75 0.76
CA ASP A 372 7.80 -6.78 2.06
C ASP A 372 7.89 -5.41 2.77
N MET A 373 7.25 -5.29 3.93
CA MET A 373 7.29 -4.07 4.74
C MET A 373 8.60 -3.83 5.52
N ALA A 374 9.57 -4.72 5.39
CA ALA A 374 10.95 -4.52 5.83
C ALA A 374 11.89 -4.18 4.64
N LEU A 375 11.34 -3.97 3.44
CA LEU A 375 12.03 -3.72 2.17
C LEU A 375 12.88 -4.89 1.64
N SER A 376 12.59 -6.13 2.03
CA SER A 376 13.16 -7.30 1.35
C SER A 376 12.40 -7.57 0.05
N PRO A 377 13.07 -7.80 -1.10
CA PRO A 377 12.40 -8.10 -2.36
C PRO A 377 11.72 -9.47 -2.30
N ILE A 378 10.48 -9.54 -2.78
CA ILE A 378 9.74 -10.79 -2.95
C ILE A 378 9.62 -11.06 -4.45
N ASN A 379 10.02 -12.26 -4.89
CA ASN A 379 9.86 -12.62 -6.29
C ASN A 379 8.37 -12.69 -6.68
N ILE A 380 8.08 -12.52 -7.97
CA ILE A 380 6.75 -12.64 -8.55
C ILE A 380 6.78 -13.67 -9.67
N GLN A 381 5.70 -14.44 -9.79
CA GLN A 381 5.49 -15.37 -10.88
C GLN A 381 4.04 -15.28 -11.38
N LEU A 382 3.86 -15.09 -12.68
CA LEU A 382 2.58 -15.36 -13.32
C LEU A 382 2.33 -16.88 -13.37
N LEU A 383 1.09 -17.30 -13.17
CA LEU A 383 0.72 -18.71 -13.25
C LEU A 383 1.22 -19.33 -14.58
N ALA A 384 2.04 -20.36 -14.46
CA ALA A 384 2.64 -21.09 -15.55
C ALA A 384 2.87 -22.55 -15.12
N GLU A 385 3.13 -23.44 -16.08
CA GLU A 385 3.48 -24.85 -15.82
C GLU A 385 4.78 -24.97 -15.02
N ASP A 386 5.81 -24.23 -15.46
CA ASP A 386 7.12 -24.26 -14.82
C ASP A 386 7.23 -23.23 -13.69
N ARG A 387 7.89 -23.62 -12.60
CA ARG A 387 8.24 -22.70 -11.51
C ARG A 387 9.49 -21.89 -11.88
N ALA A 388 9.30 -20.62 -12.22
CA ALA A 388 10.37 -19.69 -12.58
C ALA A 388 10.06 -18.28 -12.04
N PRO A 389 10.07 -18.09 -10.70
CA PRO A 389 9.83 -16.79 -10.08
C PRO A 389 10.95 -15.80 -10.44
N ARG A 390 10.58 -14.53 -10.61
CA ARG A 390 11.49 -13.44 -11.01
C ARG A 390 11.35 -12.26 -10.07
N GLU A 391 12.38 -11.42 -9.98
CA GLU A 391 12.31 -10.21 -9.15
C GLU A 391 11.33 -9.18 -9.71
N THR A 392 11.20 -9.10 -11.04
CA THR A 392 10.30 -8.17 -11.73
C THR A 392 9.33 -8.89 -12.66
N LEU A 393 8.11 -8.35 -12.74
CA LEU A 393 7.11 -8.70 -13.74
C LEU A 393 7.09 -7.63 -14.83
N GLN A 394 7.31 -8.04 -16.08
CA GLN A 394 7.43 -7.14 -17.23
C GLN A 394 6.19 -7.25 -18.12
N PHE A 395 5.29 -6.27 -18.06
CA PHE A 395 4.06 -6.25 -18.85
C PHE A 395 4.30 -6.00 -20.34
N ASN A 396 5.33 -5.21 -20.68
CA ASN A 396 5.64 -4.84 -22.07
C ASN A 396 5.91 -6.03 -23.00
N LYS A 397 6.29 -7.19 -22.45
CA LYS A 397 6.48 -8.41 -23.23
C LYS A 397 5.19 -8.91 -23.88
N PHE A 398 4.03 -8.47 -23.38
CA PHE A 398 2.71 -8.91 -23.83
C PHE A 398 2.00 -7.87 -24.72
N PHE A 399 2.63 -6.72 -25.01
CA PHE A 399 2.04 -5.66 -25.83
C PHE A 399 2.82 -5.49 -27.15
N ASP A 400 2.12 -5.41 -28.29
CA ASP A 400 2.75 -5.13 -29.59
C ASP A 400 3.39 -3.74 -29.62
N VAL A 401 2.77 -2.79 -28.94
CA VAL A 401 3.24 -1.41 -28.75
C VAL A 401 3.44 -1.21 -27.25
N SER A 402 4.64 -0.81 -26.85
CA SER A 402 4.93 -0.52 -25.44
C SER A 402 3.98 0.56 -24.92
N SER A 403 3.10 0.18 -23.99
CA SER A 403 2.25 1.12 -23.27
C SER A 403 2.81 1.37 -21.87
N SER A 404 2.94 2.64 -21.51
CA SER A 404 3.40 3.02 -20.18
C SER A 404 2.38 2.64 -19.11
N LEU A 405 2.82 2.06 -18.01
CA LEU A 405 1.98 1.88 -16.83
C LEU A 405 1.79 3.24 -16.16
N ILE A 406 0.54 3.71 -16.12
CA ILE A 406 0.19 5.04 -15.60
C ILE A 406 -0.34 4.97 -14.17
N GLN A 407 -0.94 3.85 -13.79
CA GLN A 407 -1.54 3.73 -12.47
C GLN A 407 -1.57 2.29 -11.95
N MET A 408 -1.29 2.17 -10.66
CA MET A 408 -1.48 0.96 -9.87
C MET A 408 -2.33 1.28 -8.65
N GLN A 409 -3.43 0.57 -8.45
CA GLN A 409 -4.31 0.81 -7.32
C GLN A 409 -4.95 -0.48 -6.83
N TRP A 410 -4.83 -0.78 -5.54
CA TRP A 410 -5.56 -1.90 -4.94
C TRP A 410 -7.06 -1.67 -5.01
N VAL A 411 -7.84 -2.72 -5.30
CA VAL A 411 -9.30 -2.69 -5.43
C VAL A 411 -9.97 -2.59 -4.06
N ALA A 412 -9.70 -1.50 -3.34
CA ALA A 412 -10.19 -1.22 -1.99
C ALA A 412 -11.01 0.08 -1.95
N PRO A 413 -12.08 0.15 -1.12
CA PRO A 413 -12.78 1.40 -0.90
C PRO A 413 -11.84 2.39 -0.19
N GLN A 414 -11.83 3.65 -0.65
CA GLN A 414 -10.97 4.70 -0.10
C GLN A 414 -11.32 5.09 1.35
N VAL A 415 -12.54 4.79 1.80
CA VAL A 415 -13.00 5.01 3.18
C VAL A 415 -13.27 3.66 3.81
N VAL A 416 -12.36 3.23 4.69
CA VAL A 416 -12.52 2.00 5.47
C VAL A 416 -13.65 2.23 6.46
N SER A 417 -14.80 1.59 6.22
CA SER A 417 -15.84 1.45 7.26
C SER A 417 -15.20 0.81 8.49
N GLN A 418 -15.46 1.37 9.68
CA GLN A 418 -14.95 0.87 10.97
C GLN A 418 -15.40 -0.56 11.30
N LYS A 419 -16.31 -1.15 10.50
CA LYS A 419 -16.67 -2.56 10.60
C LYS A 419 -15.94 -3.35 9.51
N PRO A 420 -15.03 -4.26 9.85
CA PRO A 420 -14.49 -5.21 8.88
C PRO A 420 -15.67 -6.07 8.40
N GLU A 421 -16.12 -5.85 7.16
CA GLU A 421 -16.95 -6.86 6.51
C GLU A 421 -16.10 -8.12 6.40
N ASN A 422 -16.55 -9.19 7.05
CA ASN A 422 -15.90 -10.50 7.02
C ASN A 422 -15.45 -10.87 5.59
N GLY A 423 -14.14 -11.03 5.42
CA GLY A 423 -13.56 -12.04 4.53
C GLY A 423 -13.39 -11.74 3.04
N ASN A 424 -13.51 -10.50 2.55
CA ASN A 424 -13.25 -10.21 1.13
C ASN A 424 -12.01 -9.32 0.97
N ILE A 425 -10.87 -9.95 0.74
CA ILE A 425 -9.57 -9.27 0.69
C ILE A 425 -9.27 -8.71 -0.70
N TYR A 426 -8.60 -7.57 -0.62
CA TYR A 426 -8.15 -6.63 -1.63
C TYR A 426 -6.96 -7.11 -2.45
N ASP A 427 -6.88 -8.40 -2.78
CA ASP A 427 -5.73 -9.02 -3.47
C ASP A 427 -5.79 -8.88 -4.99
N LEU A 428 -6.52 -7.86 -5.44
CA LEU A 428 -6.67 -7.49 -6.82
C LEU A 428 -6.07 -6.10 -6.99
N LEU A 429 -5.06 -6.00 -7.85
CA LEU A 429 -4.40 -4.75 -8.17
C LEU A 429 -4.90 -4.28 -9.54
N PHE A 430 -5.59 -3.14 -9.57
CA PHE A 430 -5.97 -2.47 -10.80
C PHE A 430 -4.75 -1.84 -11.49
N LEU A 431 -4.66 -2.10 -12.79
CA LEU A 431 -3.60 -1.63 -13.67
C LEU A 431 -4.21 -0.81 -14.80
N ARG A 432 -3.68 0.40 -15.01
CA ARG A 432 -4.05 1.26 -16.13
C ARG A 432 -2.82 1.58 -16.95
N PHE A 433 -2.85 1.16 -18.21
CA PHE A 433 -1.83 1.48 -19.19
C PHE A 433 -2.24 2.71 -20.01
N ASP A 434 -1.27 3.48 -20.46
CA ASP A 434 -1.50 4.63 -21.33
C ASP A 434 -2.21 4.17 -22.60
N ARG A 435 -3.30 4.84 -22.95
CA ARG A 435 -4.21 4.48 -24.06
C ARG A 435 -4.77 3.05 -24.03
N GLY A 436 -4.70 2.40 -22.86
CA GLY A 436 -5.17 1.04 -22.62
C GLY A 436 -4.12 -0.05 -22.93
N PRO A 437 -4.44 -1.32 -22.64
CA PRO A 437 -5.71 -1.78 -22.06
C PRO A 437 -5.83 -1.45 -20.56
N LEU A 438 -7.01 -1.70 -20.01
CA LEU A 438 -7.19 -1.78 -18.56
C LEU A 438 -7.01 -3.23 -18.13
N GLY A 439 -6.56 -3.46 -16.90
CA GLY A 439 -6.46 -4.81 -16.39
C GLY A 439 -6.37 -4.88 -14.88
N VAL A 440 -6.31 -6.11 -14.39
CA VAL A 440 -6.10 -6.41 -12.99
C VAL A 440 -5.08 -7.53 -12.82
N LEU A 441 -4.23 -7.41 -11.82
CA LEU A 441 -3.34 -8.46 -11.37
C LEU A 441 -3.91 -9.08 -10.10
N LEU A 442 -4.32 -10.34 -10.20
CA LEU A 442 -4.88 -11.12 -9.10
C LEU A 442 -3.76 -11.88 -8.39
N PHE A 443 -3.60 -11.66 -7.09
CA PHE A 443 -2.68 -12.43 -6.27
C PHE A 443 -3.33 -13.75 -5.84
N LYS A 444 -2.68 -14.86 -6.16
CA LYS A 444 -3.12 -16.20 -5.79
C LYS A 444 -2.54 -16.56 -4.43
N LEU A 445 -3.43 -16.55 -3.46
CA LEU A 445 -3.14 -16.84 -2.08
C LEU A 445 -3.30 -18.34 -1.82
N GLY A 446 -2.25 -18.94 -1.27
CA GLY A 446 -2.21 -20.38 -0.99
C GLY A 446 -3.00 -20.76 0.27
N ILE A 447 -3.11 -22.07 0.50
CA ILE A 447 -3.76 -22.63 1.71
C ILE A 447 -3.09 -22.10 2.99
N PHE A 448 -1.77 -21.94 2.96
CA PHE A 448 -0.99 -21.42 4.09
C PHE A 448 -1.38 -20.01 4.50
N THR A 449 -1.81 -19.21 3.54
CA THR A 449 -2.24 -17.85 3.83
C THR A 449 -3.74 -17.79 4.13
N ARG A 450 -4.49 -18.90 4.04
CA ARG A 450 -5.96 -18.96 4.28
C ARG A 450 -6.76 -17.97 3.42
N GLY A 451 -6.27 -17.63 2.22
CA GLY A 451 -6.85 -16.57 1.39
C GLY A 451 -6.58 -15.14 1.92
N GLN A 452 -5.66 -15.06 2.88
CA GLN A 452 -4.95 -13.94 3.51
C GLN A 452 -3.82 -13.30 2.71
N LEU A 453 -3.75 -11.99 2.50
CA LEU A 453 -2.43 -11.36 2.35
C LEU A 453 -2.24 -10.46 3.55
N GLY A 454 -1.38 -10.90 4.46
CA GLY A 454 -1.12 -10.27 5.75
C GLY A 454 0.32 -10.49 6.19
N LEU A 455 0.75 -9.72 7.19
CA LEU A 455 2.13 -9.75 7.69
C LEU A 455 2.52 -11.13 8.23
N ALA A 456 1.63 -11.78 8.99
CA ALA A 456 1.87 -13.11 9.53
C ALA A 456 1.95 -14.16 8.40
N GLU A 457 1.10 -14.03 7.38
CA GLU A 457 1.09 -14.91 6.21
C GLU A 457 2.40 -14.86 5.41
N ILE A 458 2.99 -13.67 5.23
CA ILE A 458 4.30 -13.53 4.60
C ILE A 458 5.39 -14.17 5.47
N ILE A 459 5.34 -13.98 6.79
CA ILE A 459 6.27 -14.65 7.72
C ILE A 459 6.18 -16.17 7.60
N PHE A 460 4.97 -16.74 7.55
CA PHE A 460 4.81 -18.18 7.35
C PHE A 460 5.39 -18.65 6.03
N GLN A 461 5.27 -17.86 4.97
CA GLN A 461 5.88 -18.17 3.67
C GLN A 461 7.41 -18.17 3.75
N TYR A 462 8.01 -17.18 4.41
CA TYR A 462 9.45 -17.13 4.63
C TYR A 462 9.96 -18.32 5.46
N ILE A 463 9.26 -18.68 6.55
CA ILE A 463 9.58 -19.88 7.34
C ILE A 463 9.54 -21.14 6.47
N HIS A 464 8.56 -21.25 5.55
CA HIS A 464 8.47 -22.40 4.65
C HIS A 464 9.63 -22.47 3.65
N CYS A 465 10.14 -21.32 3.23
CA CYS A 465 11.28 -21.19 2.33
C CYS A 465 12.65 -21.21 3.03
N ASP A 466 12.69 -21.39 4.36
CA ASP A 466 13.89 -21.30 5.21
C ASP A 466 14.58 -19.93 5.19
N GLU A 467 13.81 -18.86 4.92
CA GLU A 467 14.23 -17.46 4.83
C GLU A 467 13.96 -16.76 6.18
N ILE A 468 14.64 -17.21 7.22
CA ILE A 468 14.31 -16.85 8.60
C ILE A 468 14.65 -15.38 8.94
N TYR A 469 15.72 -14.82 8.34
CA TYR A 469 16.09 -13.44 8.60
C TYR A 469 15.05 -12.45 8.09
N GLU A 470 14.49 -12.72 6.91
CA GLU A 470 13.42 -11.96 6.28
C GLU A 470 12.15 -12.00 7.14
N ALA A 471 11.82 -13.18 7.69
CA ALA A 471 10.73 -13.33 8.65
C ALA A 471 10.95 -12.50 9.94
N ILE A 472 12.17 -12.50 10.48
CA ILE A 472 12.54 -11.71 11.66
C ILE A 472 12.49 -10.22 11.34
N ASN A 473 12.97 -9.77 10.18
CA ASN A 473 12.96 -8.38 9.77
C ASN A 473 11.53 -7.82 9.72
N ILE A 474 10.58 -8.59 9.16
CA ILE A 474 9.16 -8.22 9.21
C ILE A 474 8.70 -8.14 10.67
N LEU A 475 8.95 -9.15 11.50
CA LEU A 475 8.53 -9.16 12.91
C LEU A 475 9.08 -7.95 13.68
N SER A 476 10.35 -7.60 13.47
CA SER A 476 10.99 -6.42 14.07
C SER A 476 10.34 -5.11 13.61
N SER A 477 9.73 -5.08 12.41
CA SER A 477 8.99 -3.92 11.87
C SER A 477 7.53 -3.83 12.31
N MET A 478 7.04 -4.82 13.06
CA MET A 478 5.70 -4.80 13.63
C MET A 478 5.68 -4.04 14.96
N ASN A 479 4.55 -3.42 15.25
CA ASN A 479 4.32 -2.75 16.51
C ASN A 479 3.52 -3.64 17.46
N TRP A 480 4.18 -4.20 18.48
CA TRP A 480 3.58 -5.03 19.52
C TRP A 480 2.40 -4.37 20.25
N ASP A 481 2.40 -3.04 20.41
CA ASP A 481 1.32 -2.33 21.11
C ASP A 481 0.02 -2.28 20.30
N THR A 482 0.10 -2.40 18.97
CA THR A 482 -1.07 -2.37 18.08
C THR A 482 -1.41 -3.74 17.48
N LEU A 483 -0.41 -4.60 17.29
CA LEU A 483 -0.49 -5.89 16.60
C LEU A 483 -0.05 -7.05 17.50
N GLY A 484 -0.14 -6.92 18.83
CA GLY A 484 0.41 -7.88 19.81
C GLY A 484 0.11 -9.34 19.51
N HIS A 485 -1.14 -9.67 19.17
CA HIS A 485 -1.54 -11.03 18.80
C HIS A 485 -0.84 -11.53 17.52
N GLN A 486 -0.72 -10.70 16.48
CA GLN A 486 -0.03 -11.07 15.24
C GLN A 486 1.49 -11.20 15.47
N CYS A 487 2.09 -10.30 16.27
CA CYS A 487 3.49 -10.40 16.68
C CYS A 487 3.74 -11.71 17.44
N PHE A 488 2.87 -12.06 18.38
CA PHE A 488 2.99 -13.31 19.15
C PHE A 488 2.88 -14.55 18.26
N ILE A 489 1.87 -14.63 17.38
CA ILE A 489 1.73 -15.75 16.44
C ILE A 489 2.98 -15.88 15.58
N SER A 490 3.45 -14.78 15.00
CA SER A 490 4.61 -14.75 14.11
C SER A 490 5.89 -15.16 14.84
N MET A 491 6.18 -14.57 15.99
CA MET A 491 7.34 -14.90 16.83
C MET A 491 7.30 -16.37 17.28
N SER A 492 6.13 -16.84 17.72
CA SER A 492 5.96 -18.23 18.14
C SER A 492 6.20 -19.22 16.99
N ALA A 493 5.81 -18.87 15.76
CA ALA A 493 6.03 -19.69 14.58
C ALA A 493 7.50 -19.80 14.24
N ILE A 494 8.22 -18.67 14.22
CA ILE A 494 9.67 -18.61 13.97
C ILE A 494 10.42 -19.43 15.02
N VAL A 495 10.17 -19.16 16.31
CA VAL A 495 10.85 -19.84 17.42
C VAL A 495 10.54 -21.34 17.42
N ASN A 496 9.29 -21.75 17.20
CA ASN A 496 8.95 -23.18 17.12
C ASN A 496 9.63 -23.88 15.95
N HIS A 497 9.75 -23.23 14.80
CA HIS A 497 10.44 -23.77 13.65
C HIS A 497 11.93 -23.99 13.96
N LEU A 498 12.60 -22.98 14.53
CA LEU A 498 14.02 -23.03 14.88
C LEU A 498 14.33 -24.06 15.97
N LEU A 499 13.51 -24.15 17.03
CA LEU A 499 13.72 -25.09 18.14
C LEU A 499 13.59 -26.57 17.73
N ARG A 500 12.96 -26.88 16.58
CA ARG A 500 12.87 -28.24 16.03
C ARG A 500 14.15 -28.66 15.29
N GLN A 501 15.01 -27.71 14.96
CA GLN A 501 16.23 -27.93 14.20
C GLN A 501 17.44 -28.07 15.12
N LYS A 502 18.60 -28.41 14.54
CA LYS A 502 19.87 -28.45 15.28
C LYS A 502 20.38 -27.04 15.55
N LEU A 503 20.89 -26.76 16.75
CA LEU A 503 21.43 -25.45 17.08
C LEU A 503 22.73 -25.19 16.29
N THR A 504 22.74 -24.10 15.54
CA THR A 504 23.92 -23.51 14.90
C THR A 504 24.10 -22.08 15.44
N PRO A 505 25.29 -21.47 15.33
CA PRO A 505 25.48 -20.08 15.74
C PRO A 505 24.51 -19.10 15.06
N GLU A 506 24.18 -19.37 13.80
CA GLU A 506 23.19 -18.61 13.03
C GLU A 506 21.78 -18.73 13.62
N ARG A 507 21.33 -19.96 13.90
CA ARG A 507 20.01 -20.21 14.50
C ARG A 507 19.90 -19.70 15.92
N GLU A 508 21.00 -19.74 16.67
CA GLU A 508 21.13 -19.11 17.97
C GLU A 508 20.86 -17.60 17.86
N ALA A 509 21.54 -16.91 16.93
CA ALA A 509 21.31 -15.49 16.67
C ALA A 509 19.88 -15.19 16.18
N GLN A 510 19.29 -16.06 15.35
CA GLN A 510 17.90 -15.92 14.90
C GLN A 510 16.89 -16.08 16.05
N LEU A 511 17.12 -17.01 16.98
CA LEU A 511 16.30 -17.19 18.18
C LEU A 511 16.42 -15.98 19.11
N GLU A 512 17.64 -15.48 19.33
CA GLU A 512 17.90 -14.26 20.10
C GLU A 512 17.20 -13.04 19.48
N ALA A 513 17.35 -12.83 18.17
CA ALA A 513 16.71 -11.72 17.46
C ALA A 513 15.18 -11.80 17.50
N SER A 514 14.61 -13.00 17.34
CA SER A 514 13.15 -13.21 17.39
C SER A 514 12.57 -12.86 18.76
N LEU A 515 13.16 -13.37 19.84
CA LEU A 515 12.73 -13.07 21.22
C LEU A 515 13.08 -11.62 21.60
N GLY A 516 14.18 -11.09 21.06
CA GLY A 516 14.63 -9.71 21.25
C GLY A 516 13.62 -8.67 20.78
N THR A 517 12.76 -9.01 19.81
CA THR A 517 11.66 -8.11 19.39
C THR A 517 10.69 -7.74 20.52
N PHE A 518 10.60 -8.57 21.57
CA PHE A 518 9.78 -8.30 22.76
C PHE A 518 10.62 -7.92 24.00
N TYR A 519 11.75 -8.59 24.23
CA TYR A 519 12.58 -8.36 25.43
C TYR A 519 13.52 -7.16 25.32
N ALA A 520 13.98 -6.84 24.11
CA ALA A 520 14.89 -5.72 23.83
C ALA A 520 14.38 -4.89 22.63
N PRO A 521 13.15 -4.36 22.68
CA PRO A 521 12.57 -3.62 21.58
C PRO A 521 13.27 -2.27 21.40
N THR A 522 13.34 -1.76 20.16
CA THR A 522 13.94 -0.45 19.86
C THR A 522 13.23 0.70 20.59
N ARG A 523 11.95 0.53 20.90
CA ARG A 523 11.20 1.40 21.81
C ARG A 523 10.57 0.58 22.92
N PRO A 524 10.56 1.09 24.17
CA PRO A 524 9.88 0.41 25.26
C PRO A 524 8.40 0.15 24.90
N LEU A 525 7.94 -1.08 25.14
CA LEU A 525 6.53 -1.46 24.97
C LEU A 525 5.69 -0.85 26.08
N LEU A 526 4.38 -0.71 25.84
CA LEU A 526 3.44 -0.32 26.88
C LEU A 526 3.34 -1.39 27.97
N ASP A 527 3.18 -0.99 29.23
CA ASP A 527 3.04 -1.90 30.37
C ASP A 527 1.87 -2.88 30.19
N THR A 528 0.80 -2.44 29.52
CA THR A 528 -0.36 -3.28 29.18
C THR A 528 0.02 -4.43 28.26
N THR A 529 0.82 -4.13 27.22
CA THR A 529 1.31 -5.12 26.24
C THR A 529 2.26 -6.11 26.92
N ILE A 530 3.14 -5.62 27.81
CA ILE A 530 4.07 -6.47 28.56
C ILE A 530 3.28 -7.43 29.45
N LEU A 531 2.31 -6.93 30.23
CA LEU A 531 1.51 -7.75 31.14
C LEU A 531 0.76 -8.87 30.40
N GLU A 532 0.20 -8.58 29.22
CA GLU A 532 -0.60 -9.53 28.44
C GLU A 532 0.24 -10.70 27.88
N TYR A 533 1.43 -10.41 27.35
CA TYR A 533 2.21 -11.40 26.61
C TYR A 533 3.41 -11.99 27.38
N ARG A 534 3.89 -11.34 28.45
CA ARG A 534 5.11 -11.74 29.19
C ARG A 534 5.12 -13.22 29.57
N ASP A 535 4.04 -13.74 30.13
CA ASP A 535 3.98 -15.13 30.60
C ASP A 535 4.05 -16.14 29.45
N GLN A 536 3.42 -15.82 28.32
CA GLN A 536 3.40 -16.68 27.15
C GLN A 536 4.78 -16.69 26.48
N ILE A 537 5.40 -15.52 26.35
CA ILE A 537 6.72 -15.35 25.73
C ILE A 537 7.82 -15.95 26.62
N SER A 538 7.70 -15.83 27.94
CA SER A 538 8.62 -16.44 28.91
C SER A 538 8.72 -17.96 28.73
N LYS A 539 7.64 -18.65 28.36
CA LYS A 539 7.68 -20.09 28.05
C LYS A 539 8.59 -20.39 26.85
N TYR A 540 8.60 -19.53 25.84
CA TYR A 540 9.49 -19.67 24.69
C TYR A 540 10.95 -19.36 25.03
N ALA A 541 11.20 -18.31 25.82
CA ALA A 541 12.53 -18.00 26.32
C ALA A 541 13.11 -19.14 27.16
N ARG A 542 12.31 -19.74 28.06
CA ARG A 542 12.68 -20.94 28.81
C ARG A 542 12.97 -22.13 27.90
N ARG A 543 12.17 -22.37 26.85
CA ARG A 543 12.46 -23.45 25.89
C ARG A 543 13.77 -23.23 25.13
N PHE A 544 14.07 -21.99 24.76
CA PHE A 544 15.35 -21.62 24.15
C PHE A 544 16.52 -21.85 25.12
N PHE A 545 16.38 -21.45 26.38
CA PHE A 545 17.35 -21.74 27.43
C PHE A 545 17.70 -23.24 27.53
N HIS A 546 16.69 -24.11 27.61
CA HIS A 546 16.93 -25.56 27.66
C HIS A 546 17.55 -26.09 26.37
N HIS A 547 17.24 -25.47 25.24
CA HIS A 547 17.87 -25.80 23.97
C HIS A 547 19.36 -25.45 24.00
N LEU A 548 19.77 -24.29 24.53
CA LEU A 548 21.18 -23.92 24.72
C LEU A 548 21.92 -24.91 25.63
N LEU A 549 21.30 -25.30 26.75
CA LEU A 549 21.87 -26.29 27.67
C LEU A 549 22.13 -27.65 27.00
N ARG A 550 21.19 -28.11 26.16
CA ARG A 550 21.33 -29.36 25.40
C ARG A 550 22.56 -29.36 24.49
N TYR A 551 22.96 -28.20 23.98
CA TYR A 551 24.14 -28.01 23.13
C TYR A 551 25.35 -27.45 23.88
N GLN A 552 25.33 -27.45 25.22
CA GLN A 552 26.44 -27.02 26.09
C GLN A 552 26.87 -25.56 25.87
N ARG A 553 25.95 -24.68 25.45
CA ARG A 553 26.19 -23.24 25.29
C ARG A 553 25.97 -22.50 26.61
N PHE A 554 26.78 -22.83 27.61
CA PHE A 554 26.57 -22.42 29.00
C PHE A 554 26.62 -20.90 29.23
N GLU A 555 27.57 -20.19 28.62
CA GLU A 555 27.70 -18.74 28.79
C GLU A 555 26.43 -18.00 28.35
N LYS A 556 25.90 -18.35 27.17
CA LYS A 556 24.68 -17.78 26.62
C LYS A 556 23.44 -18.17 27.42
N ALA A 557 23.36 -19.43 27.85
CA ALA A 557 22.28 -19.88 28.74
C ALA A 557 22.30 -19.11 30.07
N PHE A 558 23.48 -18.83 30.61
CA PHE A 558 23.65 -18.04 31.82
C PHE A 558 23.18 -16.59 31.64
N LEU A 559 23.56 -15.93 30.55
CA LEU A 559 23.09 -14.57 30.23
C LEU A 559 21.56 -14.52 30.09
N LEU A 560 20.98 -15.48 29.36
CA LEU A 560 19.52 -15.56 29.21
C LEU A 560 18.81 -15.81 30.56
N ALA A 561 19.41 -16.59 31.47
CA ALA A 561 18.87 -16.80 32.80
C ALA A 561 18.90 -15.51 33.65
N VAL A 562 19.93 -14.67 33.49
CA VAL A 562 20.00 -13.33 34.10
C VAL A 562 18.87 -12.45 33.58
N ASP A 563 18.66 -12.42 32.25
CA ASP A 563 17.61 -11.58 31.64
C ASP A 563 16.19 -12.02 32.04
N ILE A 564 15.95 -13.33 32.19
CA ILE A 564 14.67 -13.86 32.65
C ILE A 564 14.49 -13.65 34.17
N GLY A 565 15.59 -13.64 34.93
CA GLY A 565 15.58 -13.41 36.37
C GLY A 565 14.97 -14.55 37.19
N ALA A 566 15.05 -15.79 36.71
CA ALA A 566 14.40 -16.94 37.33
C ALA A 566 15.42 -17.92 37.95
N ARG A 567 15.23 -18.22 39.24
CA ARG A 567 16.13 -19.05 40.05
C ARG A 567 16.26 -20.49 39.54
N ASP A 568 15.15 -21.07 39.12
CA ASP A 568 15.08 -22.44 38.58
C ASP A 568 16.10 -22.64 37.46
N LEU A 569 16.21 -21.67 36.55
CA LEU A 569 17.16 -21.74 35.44
C LEU A 569 18.61 -21.78 35.91
N PHE A 570 18.99 -20.99 36.93
CA PHE A 570 20.35 -21.05 37.48
C PHE A 570 20.66 -22.39 38.16
N MET A 571 19.68 -23.00 38.82
CA MET A 571 19.84 -24.34 39.40
C MET A 571 20.00 -25.42 38.31
N ASP A 572 19.30 -25.28 37.18
CA ASP A 572 19.47 -26.19 36.04
C ASP A 572 20.87 -26.09 35.42
N ILE A 573 21.43 -24.88 35.31
CA ILE A 573 22.85 -24.68 34.91
C ILE A 573 23.77 -25.37 35.92
N HIS A 574 23.54 -25.18 37.23
CA HIS A 574 24.38 -25.73 38.28
C HIS A 574 24.49 -27.26 38.18
N TYR A 575 23.37 -27.97 38.12
CA TYR A 575 23.37 -29.43 38.05
C TYR A 575 24.01 -29.96 36.76
N LEU A 576 23.74 -29.32 35.62
CA LEU A 576 24.33 -29.74 34.35
C LEU A 576 25.84 -29.44 34.27
N ALA A 577 26.28 -28.31 34.80
CA ALA A 577 27.69 -27.95 34.88
C ALA A 577 28.47 -28.90 35.80
N LEU A 578 27.87 -29.31 36.93
CA LEU A 578 28.44 -30.34 37.81
C LEU A 578 28.62 -31.69 37.09
N ASP A 579 27.61 -32.14 36.34
CA ASP A 579 27.69 -33.40 35.56
C ASP A 579 28.77 -33.36 34.48
N LYS A 580 29.04 -32.18 33.91
CA LYS A 580 30.10 -31.98 32.91
C LYS A 580 31.49 -31.67 33.49
N GLY A 581 31.61 -31.50 34.82
CA GLY A 581 32.87 -31.19 35.50
C GLY A 581 33.26 -29.70 35.48
N GLU A 582 32.36 -28.80 35.08
CA GLU A 582 32.57 -27.35 35.05
C GLU A 582 32.27 -26.70 36.42
N LEU A 583 33.12 -26.99 37.42
CA LEU A 583 32.90 -26.62 38.81
C LEU A 583 32.80 -25.10 39.04
N ALA A 584 33.59 -24.31 38.31
CA ALA A 584 33.60 -22.85 38.44
C ALA A 584 32.24 -22.25 38.02
N LEU A 585 31.70 -22.69 36.88
CA LEU A 585 30.38 -22.27 36.41
C LEU A 585 29.27 -22.72 37.37
N ALA A 586 29.36 -23.96 37.86
CA ALA A 586 28.39 -24.50 38.81
C ALA A 586 28.31 -23.66 40.10
N GLU A 587 29.45 -23.25 40.65
CA GLU A 587 29.48 -22.44 41.87
C GLU A 587 28.92 -21.03 41.64
N VAL A 588 29.25 -20.40 40.50
CA VAL A 588 28.73 -19.09 40.12
C VAL A 588 27.20 -19.14 39.93
N ALA A 589 26.68 -20.17 39.27
CA ALA A 589 25.25 -20.34 39.07
C ALA A 589 24.49 -20.54 40.40
N ARG A 590 25.04 -21.35 41.31
CA ARG A 590 24.45 -21.54 42.66
C ARG A 590 24.41 -20.23 43.45
N LYS A 591 25.50 -19.44 43.41
CA LYS A 591 25.57 -18.15 44.10
C LYS A 591 24.50 -17.20 43.59
N ARG A 592 24.36 -17.06 42.26
CA ARG A 592 23.32 -16.22 41.65
C ARG A 592 21.90 -16.68 41.97
N ALA A 593 21.65 -17.99 42.02
CA ALA A 593 20.36 -18.52 42.45
C ALA A 593 19.99 -18.07 43.89
N SER A 594 20.96 -18.05 44.81
CA SER A 594 20.78 -17.57 46.17
C SER A 594 20.60 -16.05 46.27
N ASP A 595 21.27 -15.27 45.42
CA ASP A 595 21.11 -13.81 45.37
C ASP A 595 19.67 -13.42 44.97
N ILE A 596 19.09 -14.10 43.98
CA ILE A 596 17.70 -13.88 43.53
C ILE A 596 16.69 -14.22 44.65
N ASP A 597 16.93 -15.30 45.41
CA ASP A 597 16.12 -15.63 46.58
C ASP A 597 16.14 -14.48 47.61
N ALA A 598 17.32 -13.94 47.91
CA ALA A 598 17.46 -12.84 48.87
C ALA A 598 16.78 -11.52 48.40
N GLU A 599 16.84 -11.22 47.10
CA GLU A 599 16.15 -10.05 46.50
C GLU A 599 14.62 -10.21 46.48
N SER A 600 14.11 -11.42 46.25
CA SER A 600 12.67 -11.70 46.30
C SER A 600 12.09 -11.62 47.72
N ILE A 601 12.88 -11.99 48.74
CA ILE A 601 12.49 -11.91 50.16
C ILE A 601 12.48 -10.45 50.65
N THR A 602 13.41 -9.61 50.18
CA THR A 602 13.51 -8.20 50.59
C THR A 602 12.47 -7.29 49.92
N SER A 603 12.07 -7.58 48.69
CA SER A 603 11.01 -6.84 47.97
C SER A 603 9.59 -7.15 48.47
N GLY A 604 9.36 -8.30 49.11
CA GLY A 604 8.08 -8.67 49.72
C GLY A 604 7.76 -8.03 51.07
N ILE A 605 8.72 -7.33 51.70
CA ILE A 605 8.58 -6.78 53.06
C ILE A 605 8.12 -5.29 53.04
N GLY A 606 7.91 -4.68 51.86
CA GLY A 606 7.58 -3.25 51.70
C GLY A 606 6.10 -2.84 51.74
N TYR A 607 5.14 -3.77 51.80
CA TYR A 607 3.71 -3.46 51.96
C TYR A 607 3.14 -4.25 53.14
N GLY A 608 3.46 -3.82 54.35
CA GLY A 608 3.04 -4.51 55.56
C GLY A 608 3.36 -3.76 56.83
N SER A 609 3.08 -2.45 56.87
CA SER A 609 2.90 -1.68 58.11
C SER A 609 2.25 -0.34 57.81
#